data_AF-A0A0A0E7Y2-F1
#
_entry.id   AF-A0A0A0E7Y2-F1
#
_cell.length_a   1.000
_cell.length_b   1.000
_cell.length_c   1.000
_cell.angle_alpha   90.00
_cell.angle_beta   90.00
_cell.angle_gamma   90.00
#
_symmetry.space_group_name_H-M   'P 1'
#
loop_
_entity.id
_entity.type
_entity.pdbx_description
1 polymer ?
#
loop_
_entity_poly.entity_id
_entity_poly.type
_entity_poly.pdbx_seq_one_letter_code
_entity_poly.pdbx_strand_id
1 'polypeptide(L)' 'MGRVKVNLTLDADVAESARALGLNMSRLAEAAIIKAAKVERNRLWREANQPAIDTYAEEIAKEGLPLAAFRSF' A
#
# COMPACT_ATOMS: atom_id res chain seq x y z
N MET A 1 -4.48 -18.17 -8.87
CA MET A 1 -5.33 -17.67 -7.76
C MET A 1 -6.78 -17.69 -8.22
N GLY A 2 -7.69 -18.23 -7.40
CA GLY A 2 -9.12 -18.25 -7.70
C GLY A 2 -9.80 -16.91 -7.37
N ARG A 3 -10.94 -16.62 -8.00
CA ARG A 3 -11.79 -15.49 -7.64
C ARG A 3 -12.85 -15.96 -6.64
N VAL A 4 -13.07 -15.17 -5.60
CA VAL A 4 -14.11 -15.42 -4.60
C VAL A 4 -15.18 -14.35 -4.73
N LYS A 5 -16.46 -14.75 -4.71
CA LYS A 5 -17.57 -13.81 -4.68
C LYS A 5 -17.72 -13.25 -3.27
N VAL A 6 -17.76 -11.93 -3.15
CA VAL A 6 -18.03 -11.21 -1.90
C VAL A 6 -19.27 -10.34 -2.10
N ASN A 7 -20.04 -10.13 -1.03
CA ASN A 7 -21.16 -9.20 -1.02
C ASN A 7 -20.67 -7.88 -0.39
N LEU A 8 -20.93 -6.76 -1.07
CA LEU A 8 -20.52 -5.42 -0.63
C LEU A 8 -21.75 -4.50 -0.65
N THR A 9 -21.87 -3.66 0.37
CA THR A 9 -22.87 -2.58 0.41
C THR A 9 -22.22 -1.31 -0.14
N LEU A 10 -22.89 -0.68 -1.09
CA LEU A 10 -22.48 0.58 -1.70
C LEU A 10 -23.65 1.55 -1.64
N ASP A 11 -23.33 2.84 -1.69
CA ASP A 11 -24.33 3.87 -1.90
C ASP A 11 -25.13 3.60 -3.19
N ALA A 12 -26.45 3.78 -3.12
CA ALA A 12 -27.36 3.45 -4.20
C ALA A 12 -27.09 4.30 -5.45
N ASP A 13 -26.85 5.60 -5.28
CA ASP A 13 -26.63 6.54 -6.37
C ASP A 13 -25.30 6.24 -7.08
N VAL A 14 -24.27 5.84 -6.31
CA VAL A 14 -22.98 5.39 -6.86
C VAL A 14 -23.16 4.13 -7.71
N ALA A 15 -23.92 3.15 -7.19
CA ALA A 15 -24.16 1.91 -7.91
C ALA A 15 -24.99 2.12 -9.18
N GLU A 16 -26.02 2.97 -9.13
CA GLU A 16 -26.84 3.32 -10.29
C GLU A 16 -26.04 4.10 -11.34
N SER A 17 -25.29 5.12 -10.93
CA SER A 17 -24.44 5.91 -11.83
C SER A 17 -23.46 5.02 -12.58
N ALA A 18 -22.80 4.09 -11.88
CA ALA A 18 -21.86 3.17 -12.51
C ALA A 18 -22.52 2.19 -13.48
N ARG A 19 -23.74 1.70 -13.16
CA ARG A 19 -24.52 0.85 -14.08
C ARG A 19 -24.95 1.62 -15.32
N ALA A 20 -25.44 2.85 -15.17
CA ALA A 20 -25.86 3.70 -16.28
C ALA A 20 -24.70 3.97 -17.27
N LEU A 21 -23.48 4.05 -16.75
CA LEU A 21 -22.25 4.23 -17.53
C LEU A 21 -21.62 2.91 -18.02
N GLY A 22 -22.24 1.75 -17.74
CA GLY A 22 -21.73 0.44 -18.17
C GLY A 22 -20.40 0.04 -17.50
N LEU A 23 -20.10 0.57 -16.32
CA LEU A 23 -18.84 0.31 -15.63
C LEU A 23 -18.83 -1.08 -14.98
N ASN A 24 -17.68 -1.75 -15.04
CA ASN A 24 -17.50 -3.03 -14.37
C ASN A 24 -17.16 -2.83 -12.89
N MET A 25 -18.20 -2.83 -12.04
CA MET A 25 -18.08 -2.61 -10.60
C MET A 25 -17.12 -3.55 -9.90
N SER A 26 -17.14 -4.85 -10.25
CA SER A 26 -16.25 -5.83 -9.63
C SER A 26 -14.78 -5.52 -9.91
N ARG A 27 -14.45 -5.11 -11.15
CA ARG A 27 -13.08 -4.73 -11.53
C ARG A 27 -12.63 -3.43 -10.87
N LEU A 28 -13.54 -2.44 -10.77
CA LEU A 28 -13.25 -1.18 -10.07
C LEU A 28 -13.00 -1.40 -8.58
N ALA A 29 -13.86 -2.20 -7.93
CA ALA A 29 -13.71 -2.57 -6.53
C ALA A 29 -12.40 -3.35 -6.29
N GLU A 30 -12.09 -4.33 -7.14
CA GLU A 30 -10.84 -5.09 -7.06
C GLU A 30 -9.60 -4.17 -7.14
N ALA A 31 -9.56 -3.26 -8.12
CA ALA A 31 -8.46 -2.31 -8.28
C ALA A 31 -8.32 -1.36 -7.07
N ALA A 32 -9.44 -0.85 -6.55
CA ALA A 32 -9.46 0.01 -5.36
C ALA A 32 -8.94 -0.74 -4.12
N ILE A 33 -9.39 -1.97 -3.90
CA ILE A 33 -8.95 -2.81 -2.78
C ILE A 33 -7.47 -3.14 -2.89
N ILE A 34 -6.96 -3.51 -4.07
CA ILE A 34 -5.52 -3.78 -4.27
C ILE A 34 -4.68 -2.56 -3.91
N LYS A 35 -5.10 -1.37 -4.36
CA LYS A 35 -4.41 -0.11 -4.05
C LYS A 35 -4.43 0.18 -2.56
N ALA A 36 -5.59 0.10 -1.91
CA ALA A 36 -5.74 0.33 -0.48
C ALA A 36 -4.91 -0.67 0.35
N ALA A 37 -4.99 -1.97 0.01
CA ALA A 37 -4.25 -3.02 0.69
C ALA A 37 -2.73 -2.86 0.52
N LYS A 38 -2.24 -2.34 -0.61
CA LYS A 38 -0.82 -2.02 -0.78
C LYS A 38 -0.38 -0.90 0.15
N VAL A 39 -1.16 0.19 0.22
CA VAL A 39 -0.86 1.32 1.10
C VAL A 39 -0.85 0.88 2.56
N GLU A 40 -1.87 0.12 2.97
CA GLU A 40 -2.02 -0.31 4.36
C GLU A 40 -0.93 -1.30 4.78
N ARG A 41 -0.56 -2.27 3.92
CA ARG A 41 0.57 -3.16 4.18
C ARG A 41 1.87 -2.38 4.35
N ASN A 42 2.11 -1.35 3.54
CA ASN A 42 3.29 -0.51 3.66
C ASN A 42 3.28 0.35 4.93
N ARG A 43 2.10 0.75 5.42
CA ARG A 43 1.95 1.45 6.71
C ARG A 43 2.31 0.50 7.85
N LEU A 44 1.68 -0.67 7.90
CA LEU A 44 1.92 -1.69 8.93
C LEU A 44 3.38 -2.17 8.94
N TRP A 45 3.98 -2.35 7.77
CA TRP A 45 5.40 -2.72 7.68
C TRP A 45 6.29 -1.63 8.26
N ARG A 46 6.05 -0.35 7.95
CA ARG A 46 6.84 0.75 8.52
C ARG A 46 6.72 0.81 10.03
N GLU A 47 5.50 0.69 10.56
CA GLU A 47 5.27 0.67 12.00
C GLU A 47 5.97 -0.50 12.69
N ALA A 48 5.87 -1.70 12.13
CA ALA A 48 6.52 -2.88 12.68
C ALA A 48 8.06 -2.80 12.63
N ASN A 49 8.62 -2.09 11.63
CA ASN A 49 10.07 -1.96 11.43
C ASN A 49 10.63 -0.64 11.97
N GLN A 50 9.79 0.23 12.56
CA GLN A 50 10.22 1.54 13.06
C GLN A 50 11.41 1.43 14.03
N PRO A 51 11.45 0.49 15.00
CA PRO A 51 12.60 0.37 15.90
C PRO A 51 13.92 0.03 15.18
N ALA A 52 13.86 -0.79 14.13
CA ALA A 52 15.04 -1.16 13.34
C ALA A 52 15.51 0.02 12.48
N ILE A 53 14.56 0.77 11.90
CA ILE A 53 14.84 1.98 11.14
C ILE A 53 15.50 3.04 12.03
N ASP A 54 14.96 3.25 13.24
CA ASP A 54 15.49 4.22 14.20
C ASP A 54 16.91 3.85 14.66
N THR A 55 17.12 2.57 15.00
CA THR A 55 18.46 2.06 15.35
C THR A 55 19.47 2.34 14.24
N TYR A 56 19.12 2.01 12.99
CA TYR A 56 20.00 2.24 11.85
C TYR A 56 20.24 3.73 11.57
N ALA A 57 19.23 4.58 11.77
CA ALA A 57 19.39 6.02 11.65
C ALA A 57 20.35 6.59 12.71
N GLU A 58 20.29 6.09 13.95
CA GLU A 58 21.24 6.45 15.00
C GLU A 58 22.67 6.00 14.68
N GLU A 59 22.85 4.78 14.15
CA GLU A 59 24.16 4.28 13.72
C GLU A 59 24.76 5.18 12.65
N ILE A 60 23.99 5.54 11.61
CA ILE A 60 24.43 6.47 10.56
C ILE A 60 24.79 7.84 11.15
N ALA A 61 24.02 8.36 12.11
CA ALA A 61 24.29 9.65 12.72
C ALA A 61 25.60 9.65 13.54
N LYS A 62 25.93 8.52 14.18
CA LYS A 62 27.13 8.34 15.01
C LYS A 62 28.37 8.04 14.17
N GLU A 63 28.24 7.15 13.20
CA GLU A 63 29.36 6.51 12.49
C GLU A 63 29.51 6.99 11.04
N GLY A 64 28.51 7.72 10.52
CA GLY A 64 28.41 8.07 9.11
C GLY A 64 27.85 6.93 8.27
N LEU A 65 27.71 7.15 6.96
CA LEU A 65 27.20 6.14 6.05
C LEU A 65 28.21 4.97 5.91
N PRO A 66 27.79 3.72 6.18
CA PRO A 66 28.64 2.57 5.94
C PRO A 66 29.14 2.55 4.49
N LEU A 67 30.42 2.22 4.31
CA LEU A 67 31.09 2.12 3.01
C LEU A 67 31.12 3.42 2.20
N ALA A 68 30.79 4.58 2.78
CA ALA A 68 30.86 5.87 2.08
C ALA A 68 32.25 6.15 1.48
N ALA A 69 33.31 5.69 2.14
CA ALA A 69 34.70 5.80 1.67
C ALA A 69 34.97 5.07 0.34
N PHE A 70 34.12 4.13 -0.06
CA PHE A 70 34.24 3.38 -1.31
C PHE A 70 33.24 3.84 -2.39
N ARG A 71 32.42 4.86 -2.10
CA ARG A 71 31.48 5.41 -3.09
C ARG A 71 32.26 6.15 -4.18
N SER A 72 32.32 5.55 -5.36
CA SER A 72 32.73 6.22 -6.59
C SER A 72 31.45 6.62 -7.32
N PHE A 73 31.26 7.95 -7.51
CA PHE A 73 30.16 8.62 -8.23
C PHE A 73 28.72 8.41 -7.67
#